data_AF-A0A6L3YBI6-F1
#
_entry.id   AF-A0A6L3YBI6-F1
#
_cell.length_a   1.000
_cell.length_b   1.000
_cell.length_c   1.000
_cell.angle_alpha   90.00
_cell.angle_beta   90.00
_cell.angle_gamma   90.00
#
_symmetry.space_group_name_H-M   'P 1'
#
loop_
_entity.id
_entity.type
_entity.pdbx_description
1 polymer ?
#
loop_
_entity_poly.entity_id
_entity_poly.type
_entity_poly.pdbx_seq_one_letter_code
_entity_poly.pdbx_strand_id
1 'polypeptide(L)'
;MDRIKRPFISLPYRKRRDAFIRWRWRILLDTPIYGGQFTSQLRLDEQDYSSDWFDFLFVGSDGQTVWNAFIITAQAAFLDADQSERFDTSEIYECFKIDQSFPNEVGLDIVVDELFIDRKVIENAILHFRTLGEVEWINPVPVPQEHLLPERRVQHG
;
A
#
# COMPACT_ATOMS: atom_id res chain seq x y z
N MET A 1 14.28 8.06 13.12
CA MET A 1 13.84 7.03 14.09
C MET A 1 14.58 5.75 13.77
N ASP A 2 15.39 5.25 14.71
CA ASP A 2 16.13 3.99 14.54
C ASP A 2 15.14 2.82 14.46
N ARG A 3 14.98 2.27 13.27
CA ARG A 3 14.18 1.06 12.99
C ARG A 3 15.14 -0.12 12.79
N ILE A 4 14.91 -1.18 13.56
CA ILE A 4 15.85 -2.29 13.76
C ILE A 4 16.11 -3.06 12.45
N LYS A 5 17.41 -3.19 12.16
CA LYS A 5 18.12 -3.74 11.01
C LYS A 5 17.90 -5.25 10.75
N ARG A 6 17.50 -5.64 9.52
CA ARG A 6 18.07 -6.70 8.65
C ARG A 6 17.20 -6.98 7.39
N PRO A 7 17.78 -7.14 6.18
CA PRO A 7 17.05 -7.47 4.94
C PRO A 7 16.33 -8.80 5.01
N PHE A 8 14.99 -8.80 4.88
CA PHE A 8 14.20 -10.04 4.81
C PHE A 8 14.70 -10.97 3.70
N ILE A 9 15.02 -10.42 2.52
CA ILE A 9 15.59 -11.19 1.39
C ILE A 9 17.02 -11.73 1.67
N SER A 10 17.84 -11.01 2.43
CA SER A 10 19.21 -11.43 2.80
C SER A 10 19.24 -12.46 3.93
N LEU A 11 18.13 -12.62 4.65
CA LEU A 11 18.09 -13.54 5.77
C LEU A 11 18.18 -14.97 5.23
N PRO A 12 18.94 -15.85 5.90
CA PRO A 12 18.88 -17.29 5.65
C PRO A 12 17.44 -17.79 5.77
N TYR A 13 17.08 -18.77 4.94
CA TYR A 13 15.73 -19.35 4.83
C TYR A 13 14.98 -19.51 6.17
N ARG A 14 15.63 -20.07 7.20
CA ARG A 14 15.01 -20.29 8.53
C ARG A 14 14.59 -18.97 9.20
N LYS A 15 15.42 -17.93 9.12
CA LYS A 15 15.13 -16.62 9.71
C LYS A 15 14.01 -15.89 8.96
N ARG A 16 13.91 -16.10 7.64
CA ARG A 16 12.75 -15.63 6.84
C ARG A 16 11.46 -16.26 7.31
N ARG A 17 11.46 -17.59 7.49
CA ARG A 17 10.30 -18.33 8.00
C ARG A 17 9.91 -17.90 9.42
N ASP A 18 10.86 -17.67 10.32
CA ASP A 18 10.56 -17.18 11.68
C ASP A 18 9.95 -15.77 11.66
N ALA A 19 10.47 -14.87 10.82
CA ALA A 19 9.92 -13.54 10.66
C ALA A 19 8.51 -13.58 10.04
N PHE A 20 8.29 -14.42 9.03
CA PHE A 20 6.96 -14.68 8.45
C PHE A 20 5.98 -15.17 9.51
N ILE A 21 6.38 -16.15 10.33
CA ILE A 21 5.53 -16.68 11.41
C ILE A 21 5.18 -15.58 12.42
N ARG A 22 6.15 -14.77 12.85
CA ARG A 22 5.90 -13.64 13.76
C ARG A 22 4.89 -12.65 13.19
N TRP A 23 5.04 -12.28 11.92
CA TRP A 23 4.12 -11.36 11.28
C TRP A 23 2.73 -11.96 11.07
N ARG A 24 2.65 -13.23 10.69
CA ARG A 24 1.37 -13.97 10.63
C ARG A 24 0.66 -13.97 11.98
N TRP A 25 1.38 -14.20 13.07
CA TRP A 25 0.80 -14.14 14.41
C TRP A 25 0.29 -12.74 14.75
N ARG A 26 1.02 -11.69 14.39
CA ARG A 26 0.56 -10.31 14.62
C ARG A 26 -0.73 -10.01 13.85
N ILE A 27 -0.79 -10.37 12.57
CA ILE A 27 -1.99 -10.22 11.74
C ILE A 27 -3.19 -10.97 12.36
N LEU A 28 -2.97 -12.17 12.90
CA LEU A 28 -4.03 -12.93 13.59
C LEU A 28 -4.50 -12.22 14.87
N LEU A 29 -3.59 -11.64 15.66
CA LEU A 29 -3.95 -10.88 16.86
C LEU A 29 -4.71 -9.59 16.52
N ASP A 30 -4.34 -8.92 15.44
CA ASP A 30 -4.97 -7.68 15.00
C ASP A 30 -6.22 -7.93 14.14
N THR A 31 -6.67 -9.18 13.99
CA THR A 31 -7.86 -9.53 13.19
C THR A 31 -9.12 -8.76 13.60
N PRO A 32 -9.41 -8.50 14.89
CA PRO A 32 -10.56 -7.67 15.28
C PRO A 32 -10.52 -6.24 14.74
N ILE A 33 -9.33 -5.74 14.36
CA ILE A 33 -9.11 -4.37 13.88
C ILE A 33 -9.02 -4.36 12.35
N TYR A 34 -8.16 -5.22 11.78
CA TYR A 34 -7.80 -5.17 10.34
C TYR A 34 -8.32 -6.35 9.51
N GLY A 35 -9.14 -7.23 10.08
CA GLY A 35 -9.73 -8.32 9.30
C GLY A 35 -8.84 -9.52 9.02
N GLY A 36 -7.61 -9.53 9.52
CA GLY A 36 -6.71 -10.67 9.45
C GLY A 36 -6.00 -10.87 8.11
N GLN A 37 -6.05 -9.89 7.21
CA GLN A 37 -5.22 -9.88 5.99
C GLN A 37 -3.91 -9.11 6.14
N PHE A 38 -3.92 -8.06 6.98
CA PHE A 38 -2.78 -7.19 7.22
C PHE A 38 -2.74 -6.71 8.67
N THR A 39 -1.67 -5.98 9.01
CA THR A 39 -1.46 -5.30 10.29
C THR A 39 -0.78 -3.97 10.02
N SER A 40 -1.03 -2.96 10.86
CA SER A 40 -0.34 -1.67 10.78
C SER A 40 0.02 -1.14 12.18
N GLN A 41 1.03 -0.26 12.22
CA GLN A 41 1.34 0.55 13.41
C GLN A 41 0.45 1.80 13.49
N LEU A 42 -0.10 2.24 12.35
CA LEU A 42 -1.09 3.30 12.27
C LEU A 42 -2.46 2.71 12.59
N ARG A 43 -3.36 3.49 13.18
CA ARG A 43 -4.77 3.09 13.27
C ARG A 43 -5.46 3.52 11.99
N LEU A 44 -6.18 2.59 11.38
CA LEU A 44 -7.10 2.91 10.31
C LEU A 44 -8.38 3.44 10.96
N ASP A 45 -8.61 4.75 10.84
CA ASP A 45 -9.85 5.36 11.32
C ASP A 45 -10.90 5.28 10.21
N GLU A 46 -11.77 4.27 10.28
CA GLU A 46 -12.85 4.10 9.29
C GLU A 46 -13.92 5.21 9.39
N GLN A 47 -13.92 6.03 10.44
CA GLN A 47 -14.83 7.17 10.58
C GLN A 47 -14.26 8.45 9.96
N ASP A 48 -12.94 8.49 9.74
CA ASP A 48 -12.23 9.58 9.09
C ASP A 48 -12.00 9.22 7.61
N TYR A 49 -13.06 9.41 6.79
CA TYR A 49 -13.10 9.14 5.34
C TYR A 49 -12.15 10.02 4.49
N SER A 50 -11.03 10.47 5.06
CA SER A 50 -10.11 11.45 4.48
C SER A 50 -8.66 10.98 4.46
N SER A 51 -8.38 9.71 4.74
CA SER A 51 -7.00 9.21 4.65
C SER A 51 -6.67 8.88 3.20
N ASP A 52 -5.85 9.73 2.57
CA ASP A 52 -5.44 9.53 1.17
C ASP A 52 -4.28 8.53 1.02
N TRP A 53 -3.68 8.09 2.14
CA TRP A 53 -2.57 7.15 2.14
C TRP A 53 -2.55 6.30 3.40
N PHE A 54 -1.93 5.12 3.35
CA PHE A 54 -1.77 4.26 4.51
C PHE A 54 -0.54 3.34 4.40
N ASP A 55 0.16 3.12 5.52
CA ASP A 55 1.23 2.13 5.63
C ASP A 55 0.70 0.85 6.28
N PHE A 56 1.00 -0.31 5.69
CA PHE A 56 0.60 -1.61 6.26
C PHE A 56 1.56 -2.75 5.88
N LEU A 57 1.48 -3.83 6.67
CA LEU A 57 2.25 -5.04 6.47
C LEU A 57 1.32 -6.22 6.19
N PHE A 58 1.64 -7.02 5.18
CA PHE A 58 0.95 -8.28 4.91
C PHE A 58 1.92 -9.38 4.49
N VAL A 59 1.45 -10.62 4.58
CA VAL A 59 2.26 -11.80 4.23
C VAL A 59 2.02 -12.22 2.77
N GLY A 60 3.11 -12.54 2.06
CA GLY A 60 3.09 -13.11 0.72
C GLY A 60 2.61 -14.57 0.69
N SER A 61 2.20 -15.01 -0.49
CA SER A 61 1.68 -16.36 -0.75
C SER A 61 2.77 -17.44 -0.72
N ASP A 62 4.03 -17.06 -0.93
CA ASP A 62 5.21 -17.95 -0.90
C ASP A 62 5.58 -18.49 0.50
N GLY A 63 4.88 -18.03 1.54
CA GLY A 63 5.14 -18.40 2.93
C GLY A 63 6.45 -17.86 3.50
N GLN A 64 7.07 -16.90 2.81
CA GLN A 64 8.42 -16.41 3.09
C GLN A 64 8.54 -14.91 2.94
N THR A 65 7.68 -14.23 2.21
CA THR A 65 7.77 -12.80 1.98
C THR A 65 6.83 -12.06 2.93
N VAL A 66 7.32 -10.95 3.46
CA VAL A 66 6.49 -9.96 4.15
C VAL A 66 6.67 -8.65 3.42
N TRP A 67 5.55 -8.14 2.93
CA TRP A 67 5.44 -6.92 2.16
C TRP A 67 5.25 -5.75 3.12
N ASN A 68 6.14 -4.75 3.04
CA ASN A 68 5.92 -3.46 3.67
C ASN A 68 5.33 -2.53 2.62
N ALA A 69 4.02 -2.34 2.69
CA ALA A 69 3.26 -1.66 1.65
C ALA A 69 2.87 -0.25 2.08
N PHE A 70 3.05 0.68 1.15
CA PHE A 70 2.52 2.03 1.19
C PHE A 70 1.45 2.12 0.11
N ILE A 71 0.22 2.47 0.48
CA ILE A 71 -0.88 2.71 -0.47
C ILE A 71 -1.25 4.19 -0.45
N ILE A 72 -1.52 4.75 -1.63
CA ILE A 72 -1.97 6.13 -1.82
C ILE A 72 -3.08 6.19 -2.87
N THR A 73 -4.01 7.13 -2.73
CA THR A 73 -5.02 7.41 -3.75
C THR A 73 -4.39 8.04 -4.99
N ALA A 74 -4.98 7.79 -6.16
CA ALA A 74 -4.54 8.40 -7.41
C ALA A 74 -4.59 9.93 -7.34
N GLN A 75 -5.61 10.48 -6.65
CA GLN A 75 -5.72 11.91 -6.38
C GLN A 75 -4.52 12.44 -5.59
N ALA A 76 -4.15 11.82 -4.48
CA ALA A 76 -3.01 12.31 -3.70
C ALA A 76 -1.67 12.12 -4.44
N ALA A 77 -1.51 11.01 -5.18
CA ALA A 77 -0.35 10.82 -6.06
C ALA A 77 -0.26 11.93 -7.13
N PHE A 78 -1.39 12.36 -7.69
CA PHE A 78 -1.45 13.49 -8.62
C PHE A 78 -1.02 14.81 -7.96
N LEU A 79 -1.54 15.11 -6.76
CA LEU A 79 -1.23 16.34 -6.01
C LEU A 79 0.22 16.40 -5.55
N ASP A 80 0.82 15.27 -5.19
CA ASP A 80 2.24 15.16 -4.85
C ASP A 80 3.13 15.38 -6.08
N ALA A 81 2.71 14.85 -7.24
CA ALA A 81 3.42 15.02 -8.49
C ALA A 81 3.37 16.47 -8.98
N ASP A 82 2.21 17.13 -8.90
CA ASP A 82 2.02 18.54 -9.28
C ASP A 82 2.92 19.48 -8.47
N GLN A 83 3.04 19.25 -7.16
CA GLN A 83 3.93 20.03 -6.27
C GLN A 83 5.42 19.89 -6.59
N SER A 84 5.82 18.88 -7.37
CA SER A 84 7.23 18.57 -7.66
C SER A 84 7.84 19.31 -8.86
N GLU A 85 7.06 20.15 -9.58
CA GLU A 85 7.46 20.92 -10.78
C GLU A 85 8.24 20.12 -11.85
N ARG A 86 8.14 18.78 -11.82
CA ARG A 86 8.95 17.89 -12.65
C ARG A 86 8.06 16.97 -13.49
N PHE A 87 8.01 17.32 -14.78
CA PHE A 87 7.46 16.54 -15.90
C PHE A 87 5.92 16.51 -15.97
N ASP A 88 5.41 16.24 -17.17
CA ASP A 88 3.99 16.20 -17.54
C ASP A 88 3.24 15.17 -16.68
N THR A 89 2.64 15.63 -15.57
CA THR A 89 1.93 14.82 -14.56
C THR A 89 0.48 14.50 -14.96
N SER A 90 0.13 14.73 -16.24
CA SER A 90 -1.25 14.65 -16.73
C SER A 90 -1.88 13.26 -16.62
N GLU A 91 -1.08 12.21 -16.40
CA GLU A 91 -1.56 10.84 -16.34
C GLU A 91 -1.03 10.11 -15.10
N ILE A 92 -1.93 9.85 -14.15
CA ILE A 92 -1.70 8.91 -13.05
C ILE A 92 -2.27 7.56 -13.44
N TYR A 93 -1.55 6.50 -13.10
CA TYR A 93 -1.96 5.13 -13.35
C TYR A 93 -2.03 4.39 -12.02
N GLU A 94 -3.04 3.54 -11.86
CA GLU A 94 -3.00 2.54 -10.80
C GLU A 94 -1.82 1.61 -11.01
N CYS A 95 -1.11 1.29 -9.94
CA CYS A 95 0.08 0.46 -10.06
C CYS A 95 0.45 -0.26 -8.77
N PHE A 96 1.19 -1.35 -8.94
CA PHE A 96 2.01 -2.00 -7.94
C PHE A 96 3.48 -1.84 -8.36
N LYS A 97 4.27 -1.11 -7.57
CA LYS A 97 5.72 -0.95 -7.80
C LYS A 97 6.48 -1.57 -6.65
N ILE A 98 7.46 -2.41 -6.98
CA ILE A 98 8.23 -3.12 -5.96
C ILE A 98 9.52 -2.35 -5.74
N ASP A 99 9.62 -1.68 -4.61
CA ASP A 99 10.85 -0.99 -4.24
C ASP A 99 11.81 -1.94 -3.49
N GLN A 100 12.86 -2.35 -4.19
CA GLN A 100 13.98 -3.12 -3.63
C GLN A 100 15.15 -2.23 -3.18
N SER A 101 15.04 -0.91 -3.34
CA SER A 101 16.04 0.08 -2.94
C SER A 101 16.18 0.14 -1.43
N PHE A 102 15.17 -0.34 -0.69
CA PHE A 102 15.27 -0.52 0.75
C PHE A 102 16.12 -1.74 1.07
N PRO A 103 17.23 -1.56 1.79
CA PRO A 103 18.07 -2.68 2.18
C PRO A 103 17.35 -3.67 3.11
N ASN A 104 16.13 -3.44 3.59
CA ASN A 104 15.58 -4.14 4.75
C ASN A 104 14.23 -4.85 4.53
N GLU A 105 13.44 -4.40 3.57
CA GLU A 105 12.07 -4.84 3.28
C GLU A 105 11.89 -4.93 1.76
N VAL A 106 10.90 -5.68 1.30
CA VAL A 106 10.41 -5.50 -0.06
C VAL A 106 9.32 -4.43 0.04
N GLY A 107 9.68 -3.21 -0.34
CA GLY A 107 8.74 -2.11 -0.42
C GLY A 107 7.72 -2.41 -1.51
N LEU A 108 6.47 -2.09 -1.26
CA LEU A 108 5.41 -2.15 -2.25
C LEU A 108 4.68 -0.82 -2.25
N ASP A 109 4.89 -0.02 -3.29
CA ASP A 109 4.13 1.20 -3.51
C ASP A 109 2.89 0.86 -4.33
N ILE A 110 1.74 1.27 -3.81
CA ILE A 110 0.44 1.01 -4.40
C ILE A 110 -0.26 2.32 -4.69
N VAL A 111 -0.67 2.51 -5.94
CA VAL A 111 -1.57 3.60 -6.34
C VAL A 111 -2.91 2.98 -6.72
N VAL A 112 -4.00 3.46 -6.11
CA VAL A 112 -5.37 3.00 -6.38
C VAL A 112 -6.28 4.16 -6.79
N ASP A 113 -7.22 3.88 -7.69
CA ASP A 113 -8.26 4.84 -8.08
C ASP A 113 -9.46 4.76 -7.12
N GLU A 114 -9.25 5.21 -5.88
CA GLU A 114 -10.27 5.25 -4.83
C GLU A 114 -10.26 6.62 -4.15
N LEU A 115 -11.41 7.06 -3.65
CA LEU A 115 -11.56 8.40 -3.05
C LEU A 115 -10.89 8.53 -1.67
N PHE A 116 -10.76 7.44 -0.93
CA PHE A 116 -10.13 7.38 0.37
C PHE A 116 -9.66 5.95 0.64
N ILE A 117 -8.63 5.81 1.46
CA ILE A 117 -8.10 4.51 1.87
C ILE A 117 -8.86 4.03 3.10
N ASP A 118 -9.70 3.02 2.90
CA ASP A 118 -10.32 2.25 3.98
C ASP A 118 -9.84 0.80 4.00
N ARG A 119 -10.40 0.01 4.91
CA ARG A 119 -10.01 -1.38 5.09
C ARG A 119 -10.32 -2.20 3.84
N LYS A 120 -11.45 -1.94 3.18
CA LYS A 120 -11.90 -2.67 2.02
C LYS A 120 -10.98 -2.38 0.82
N VAL A 121 -10.55 -1.14 0.64
CA VAL A 121 -9.57 -0.75 -0.38
C VAL A 121 -8.25 -1.51 -0.18
N ILE A 122 -7.74 -1.56 1.06
CA ILE A 122 -6.51 -2.32 1.38
C ILE A 122 -6.69 -3.82 1.11
N GLU A 123 -7.79 -4.42 1.57
CA GLU A 123 -8.08 -5.84 1.33
C GLU A 123 -8.21 -6.17 -0.16
N ASN A 124 -8.85 -5.30 -0.95
CA ASN A 124 -8.97 -5.44 -2.39
C ASN A 124 -7.62 -5.30 -3.10
N ALA A 125 -6.79 -4.34 -2.69
CA ALA A 125 -5.44 -4.15 -3.23
C ALA A 125 -4.55 -5.38 -2.99
N ILE A 126 -4.59 -5.95 -1.77
CA ILE A 126 -3.87 -7.19 -1.44
C ILE A 126 -4.36 -8.35 -2.30
N LEU A 127 -5.68 -8.51 -2.44
CA LEU A 127 -6.25 -9.56 -3.27
C LEU A 127 -5.81 -9.41 -4.73
N HIS A 128 -5.91 -8.20 -5.29
CA HIS A 128 -5.53 -7.91 -6.67
C HIS A 128 -4.04 -8.21 -6.91
N PHE A 129 -3.15 -7.71 -6.05
CA PHE A 129 -1.72 -7.98 -6.13
C PHE A 129 -1.40 -9.48 -6.11
N ARG A 130 -2.08 -10.25 -5.24
CA ARG A 130 -1.97 -11.73 -5.21
C ARG A 130 -2.47 -12.38 -6.49
N THR A 131 -3.59 -11.92 -7.06
CA THR A 131 -4.12 -12.49 -8.30
C THR A 131 -3.20 -12.28 -9.51
N LEU A 132 -2.42 -11.20 -9.49
CA LEU A 132 -1.38 -10.92 -10.49
C LEU A 132 -0.10 -11.74 -10.28
N GLY A 133 0.02 -12.47 -9.16
CA GLY A 133 1.20 -13.27 -8.83
C GLY A 133 2.26 -12.52 -8.04
N GLU A 134 1.89 -11.43 -7.35
CA GLU A 134 2.79 -10.62 -6.51
C GLU A 134 3.96 -10.00 -7.32
N VAL A 135 3.63 -9.47 -8.49
CA VAL A 135 4.57 -8.83 -9.43
C VAL A 135 4.22 -7.36 -9.63
N GLU A 136 5.19 -6.60 -10.15
CA GLU A 136 4.93 -5.23 -10.59
C GLU A 136 3.85 -5.19 -11.68
N TRP A 137 3.02 -4.17 -11.63
CA TRP A 137 1.93 -3.97 -12.56
C TRP A 137 1.59 -2.49 -12.66
N ILE A 138 1.19 -2.07 -13.85
CA ILE A 138 0.67 -0.75 -14.14
C ILE A 138 -0.61 -0.95 -14.95
N ASN A 139 -1.69 -0.30 -14.55
CA ASN A 139 -2.92 -0.28 -15.34
C ASN A 139 -2.60 0.34 -16.71
N PRO A 140 -2.93 -0.30 -17.85
CA PRO A 140 -2.66 0.29 -19.16
C PRO A 140 -3.52 1.53 -19.45
N VAL A 141 -4.57 1.78 -18.66
CA VAL A 141 -5.46 2.94 -18.80
C VAL A 141 -5.18 3.91 -17.66
N PRO A 142 -4.96 5.20 -17.94
CA PRO A 142 -4.77 6.20 -16.88
C PRO A 142 -6.06 6.44 -16.13
N VAL A 143 -5.92 6.85 -14.87
CA VAL A 143 -7.03 7.28 -14.03
C VAL A 143 -7.70 8.50 -14.66
N PRO A 144 -9.04 8.50 -14.83
CA PRO A 144 -9.76 9.63 -15.39
C PRO A 144 -9.48 10.93 -14.63
N GLN A 145 -9.29 12.04 -15.36
CA GLN A 145 -9.03 13.36 -14.78
C GLN A 145 -10.10 13.82 -13.77
N GLU A 146 -11.35 13.40 -13.97
CA GLU A 146 -12.47 13.64 -13.05
C GLU A 146 -12.31 13.00 -11.66
N HIS A 147 -11.54 11.90 -11.56
CA HIS A 147 -11.21 11.27 -10.28
C HIS A 147 -10.00 11.91 -9.60
N LEU A 148 -9.09 12.52 -10.36
CA LEU A 148 -7.91 13.24 -9.84
C LEU A 148 -8.28 14.63 -9.32
N LEU A 149 -9.23 15.28 -9.99
CA LEU A 149 -9.77 16.58 -9.63
C LEU A 149 -11.29 16.45 -9.42
N PRO A 150 -11.75 15.72 -8.39
CA PRO A 150 -13.16 15.67 -8.05
C PRO A 150 -13.59 17.10 -7.81
N GLU A 151 -14.53 17.58 -8.63
CA GLU A 151 -14.98 18.97 -8.63
C GLU A 151 -15.07 19.47 -7.20
N ARG A 152 -14.30 20.52 -6.87
CA ARG A 152 -14.26 21.18 -5.56
C ARG A 152 -15.62 21.00 -4.93
N ARG A 153 -15.74 20.19 -3.87
CA ARG A 153 -16.97 20.13 -3.09
C ARG A 153 -17.23 21.57 -2.66
N VAL A 154 -18.15 22.22 -3.38
CA VAL A 154 -18.59 23.56 -3.06
C VAL A 154 -19.24 23.38 -1.70
N GLN A 155 -18.51 23.74 -0.65
CA GLN A 155 -19.06 23.92 0.67
C GLN A 155 -20.03 25.11 0.55
N HIS A 156 -21.25 24.84 0.11
CA HIS A 156 -22.38 25.71 0.38
C HIS A 156 -22.87 25.37 1.78
N GLY A 157 -22.53 26.24 2.74
CA GLY A 157 -22.97 26.19 4.12
C GLY A 157 -22.34 27.30 4.92
#